data_AF-A0A2D6X482-F1
#
_entry.id   AF-A0A2D6X482-F1
#
_cell.length_a   1.000
_cell.length_b   1.000
_cell.length_c   1.000
_cell.angle_alpha   90.00
_cell.angle_beta   90.00
_cell.angle_gamma   90.00
#
_symmetry.space_group_name_H-M   'P 1'
#
loop_
_entity.id
_entity.type
_entity.pdbx_description
1 polymer ?
#
loop_
_entity_poly.entity_id
_entity_poly.type
_entity_poly.pdbx_seq_one_letter_code
_entity_poly.pdbx_strand_id
1 'polypeptide(L)'
;MAEPNKGQLVRKAWPKEIRQQAKDLYGQGQTVEEISDTTGIPLSTITSWRYRDKWKAYQIALTTDAELEIFENSVSAITEAKKQLLKGYQLIAKVGEDGVQDDELRFRDKKQAIDAVVTGLQGQVEIRGAEISREFLIDIARIIKDEVPDAITRQRIGEKLVALGRLYNSRTVAN
;
A
#
# COMPACT_ATOMS: atom_id res chain seq x y z
N MET A 1 66.07 -26.89 20.52
CA MET A 1 64.80 -27.14 19.81
C MET A 1 63.85 -26.03 20.19
N ALA A 2 63.56 -25.10 19.28
CA ALA A 2 62.62 -24.01 19.51
C ALA A 2 61.72 -23.84 18.28
N GLU A 3 60.45 -24.19 18.45
CA GLU A 3 59.31 -23.62 17.74
C GLU A 3 58.41 -23.02 18.83
N PRO A 4 57.63 -21.94 18.60
CA PRO A 4 56.92 -21.66 17.35
C PRO A 4 56.90 -20.19 16.90
N ASN A 5 56.76 -19.95 15.59
CA ASN A 5 56.30 -18.67 15.06
C ASN A 5 54.93 -18.88 14.39
N LYS A 6 53.85 -18.67 15.17
CA LYS A 6 52.48 -18.66 14.64
C LYS A 6 52.29 -17.36 13.87
N GLY A 7 52.28 -17.47 12.54
CA GLY A 7 52.03 -16.38 11.62
C GLY A 7 50.81 -15.55 12.03
N GLN A 8 51.05 -14.26 12.26
CA GLN A 8 50.01 -13.26 12.40
C GLN A 8 49.20 -13.21 11.10
N LEU A 9 48.05 -13.87 11.09
CA LEU A 9 47.01 -13.64 10.08
C LEU A 9 46.44 -12.24 10.31
N VAL A 10 47.03 -11.25 9.63
CA VAL A 10 46.47 -9.91 9.53
C VAL A 10 45.10 -10.03 8.86
N ARG A 11 44.02 -10.08 9.67
CA ARG A 11 42.64 -10.05 9.17
C ARG A 11 42.42 -8.69 8.51
N LYS A 12 42.66 -8.58 7.20
CA LYS A 12 42.27 -7.41 6.42
C LYS A 12 40.78 -7.17 6.64
N ALA A 13 40.44 -6.02 7.20
CA ALA A 13 39.05 -5.60 7.32
C ALA A 13 38.48 -5.41 5.91
N TRP A 14 37.32 -6.00 5.65
CA TRP A 14 36.64 -5.84 4.37
C TRP A 14 36.22 -4.39 4.14
N PRO A 15 36.28 -3.88 2.89
CA PRO A 15 35.81 -2.54 2.55
C PRO A 15 34.35 -2.33 2.92
N LYS A 16 33.98 -1.08 3.25
CA LYS A 16 32.61 -0.75 3.66
C LYS A 16 31.61 -0.93 2.52
N GLU A 17 32.06 -0.70 1.28
CA GLU A 17 31.26 -0.80 0.06
C GLU A 17 30.82 -2.25 -0.18
N ILE A 18 31.74 -3.21 -0.04
CA ILE A 18 31.48 -4.65 -0.18
C ILE A 18 30.49 -5.13 0.88
N ARG A 19 30.62 -4.60 2.10
CA ARG A 19 29.71 -4.90 3.20
C ARG A 19 28.31 -4.33 2.97
N GLN A 20 28.22 -3.12 2.41
CA GLN A 20 26.93 -2.50 2.06
C GLN A 20 26.27 -3.26 0.91
N GLN A 21 27.02 -3.63 -0.12
CA GLN A 21 26.51 -4.42 -1.24
C GLN A 21 25.92 -5.76 -0.76
N ALA A 22 26.63 -6.48 0.12
CA ALA A 22 26.11 -7.73 0.69
C ALA A 22 24.84 -7.51 1.54
N LYS A 23 24.73 -6.35 2.22
CA LYS A 23 23.53 -5.96 2.98
C LYS A 23 22.35 -5.65 2.05
N ASP A 24 22.60 -4.99 0.93
CA ASP A 24 21.57 -4.65 -0.06
C ASP A 24 21.01 -5.92 -0.73
N LEU A 25 21.89 -6.87 -1.10
CA LEU A 25 21.48 -8.18 -1.64
C LEU A 25 20.62 -8.97 -0.65
N TYR A 26 20.97 -8.95 0.64
CA TYR A 26 20.13 -9.53 1.69
C TYR A 26 18.78 -8.81 1.80
N GLY A 27 18.78 -7.48 1.68
CA GLY A 27 17.56 -6.66 1.65
C GLY A 27 16.62 -7.03 0.48
N GLN A 28 17.18 -7.41 -0.66
CA GLN A 28 16.46 -7.89 -1.85
C GLN A 28 15.93 -9.33 -1.70
N GLY A 29 16.21 -10.00 -0.58
CA GLY A 29 15.69 -11.34 -0.27
C GLY A 29 16.64 -12.50 -0.53
N GLN A 30 17.90 -12.24 -0.92
CA GLN A 30 18.88 -13.31 -1.10
C GLN A 30 19.30 -13.92 0.25
N THR A 31 19.56 -15.23 0.22
CA THR A 31 20.07 -15.99 1.36
C THR A 31 21.57 -15.73 1.60
N VAL A 32 22.06 -16.08 2.79
CA VAL A 32 23.47 -15.84 3.16
C VAL A 32 24.41 -16.69 2.29
N GLU A 33 23.94 -17.86 1.89
CA GLU A 33 24.57 -18.80 0.96
C GLU A 33 24.67 -18.20 -0.45
N GLU A 34 23.58 -17.69 -1.00
CA GLU A 34 23.57 -17.05 -2.33
C GLU A 34 24.46 -15.80 -2.36
N ILE A 35 24.46 -15.01 -1.30
CA ILE A 35 25.32 -13.82 -1.19
C ILE A 35 26.79 -14.26 -1.14
N SER A 36 27.12 -15.31 -0.39
CA SER A 36 28.47 -15.89 -0.32
C SER A 36 28.96 -16.33 -1.69
N ASP A 37 28.13 -17.05 -2.43
CA ASP A 37 28.46 -17.57 -3.75
C ASP A 37 28.60 -16.44 -4.78
N THR A 38 27.75 -15.43 -4.71
CA THR A 38 27.74 -14.29 -5.65
C THR A 38 28.89 -13.31 -5.39
N THR A 39 29.23 -13.07 -4.12
CA THR A 39 30.24 -12.06 -3.74
C THR A 39 31.63 -12.65 -3.44
N GLY A 40 31.73 -13.98 -3.32
CA GLY A 40 32.96 -14.67 -2.93
C GLY A 40 33.36 -14.44 -1.46
N ILE A 41 32.49 -13.83 -0.65
CA ILE A 41 32.76 -13.55 0.76
C ILE A 41 32.43 -14.78 1.59
N PRO A 42 33.30 -15.23 2.52
CA PRO A 42 33.01 -16.39 3.34
C PRO A 42 31.69 -16.25 4.13
N LEU A 43 30.86 -17.30 4.10
CA LEU A 43 29.62 -17.45 4.88
C LEU A 43 29.74 -16.97 6.33
N SER A 44 30.83 -17.32 7.02
CA SER A 44 31.08 -16.93 8.42
C SER A 44 31.18 -15.41 8.60
N THR A 45 31.70 -14.71 7.60
CA THR A 45 31.84 -13.25 7.58
C THR A 45 30.51 -12.57 7.34
N ILE A 46 29.73 -13.03 6.34
CA ILE A 46 28.39 -12.51 6.05
C ILE A 46 27.46 -12.74 7.24
N THR A 47 27.50 -13.94 7.83
CA THR A 47 26.73 -14.29 9.03
C THR A 47 27.05 -13.34 10.18
N SER A 48 28.33 -13.06 10.43
CA SER A 48 28.75 -12.10 11.46
C SER A 48 28.20 -10.70 11.21
N TRP A 49 28.23 -10.21 9.97
CA TRP A 49 27.69 -8.90 9.61
C TRP A 49 26.18 -8.82 9.74
N ARG A 50 25.48 -9.85 9.30
CA ARG A 50 24.01 -9.99 9.40
C ARG A 50 23.53 -9.77 10.84
N TYR A 51 24.19 -10.41 11.81
CA TYR A 51 23.85 -10.26 13.22
C TYR A 51 24.30 -8.91 13.78
N ARG A 52 25.54 -8.49 13.51
CA ARG A 52 26.11 -7.24 14.06
C ARG A 52 25.36 -5.99 13.61
N ASP A 53 24.97 -5.94 12.34
CA ASP A 53 24.29 -4.78 11.74
C ASP A 53 22.77 -4.96 11.63
N LYS A 54 22.24 -6.03 12.23
CA LYS A 54 20.80 -6.31 12.28
C LYS A 54 20.13 -6.28 10.89
N TRP A 55 20.70 -6.98 9.91
CA TRP A 55 20.19 -6.94 8.52
C TRP A 55 18.72 -7.37 8.39
N LYS A 56 18.23 -8.22 9.30
CA LYS A 56 16.81 -8.59 9.36
C LYS A 56 15.89 -7.38 9.60
N ALA A 57 16.30 -6.43 10.45
CA ALA A 57 15.53 -5.20 10.67
C ALA A 57 15.55 -4.29 9.44
N TYR A 58 16.68 -4.24 8.73
CA TYR A 58 16.80 -3.51 7.46
C TYR A 58 15.90 -4.10 6.36
N GLN A 59 15.88 -5.43 6.24
CA GLN A 59 15.01 -6.13 5.30
C GLN A 59 13.52 -5.85 5.61
N ILE A 60 13.13 -5.90 6.89
CA ILE A 60 11.76 -5.56 7.31
C ILE A 60 11.41 -4.12 6.91
N ALA A 61 12.30 -3.16 7.18
CA ALA A 61 12.07 -1.76 6.81
C ALA A 61 11.89 -1.58 5.30
N LEU A 62 12.77 -2.17 4.49
CA LEU A 62 12.66 -2.17 3.02
C LEU A 62 11.33 -2.76 2.53
N THR A 63 10.93 -3.91 3.09
CA THR A 63 9.66 -4.54 2.70
C THR A 63 8.46 -3.68 3.10
N THR A 64 8.49 -3.06 4.28
CA THR A 64 7.42 -2.16 4.72
C THR A 64 7.33 -0.92 3.85
N ASP A 65 8.46 -0.32 3.47
CA ASP A 65 8.49 0.84 2.58
C ASP A 65 7.94 0.48 1.18
N ALA A 66 8.33 -0.68 0.63
CA ALA A 66 7.80 -1.18 -0.64
C ALA A 66 6.29 -1.48 -0.56
N GLU A 67 5.82 -2.08 0.54
CA GLU A 67 4.39 -2.32 0.77
C GLU A 67 3.60 -1.01 0.88
N LEU A 68 4.16 0.00 1.54
CA LEU A 68 3.57 1.35 1.61
C LEU A 68 3.48 2.01 0.24
N GLU A 69 4.53 1.92 -0.58
CA GLU A 69 4.51 2.47 -1.95
C GLU A 69 3.45 1.79 -2.82
N ILE A 70 3.34 0.46 -2.76
CA ILE A 70 2.29 -0.30 -3.46
C ILE A 70 0.90 0.13 -2.98
N PHE A 71 0.73 0.33 -1.69
CA PHE A 71 -0.52 0.79 -1.11
C PHE A 71 -0.89 2.20 -1.60
N GLU A 72 0.06 3.16 -1.58
CA GLU A 72 -0.15 4.53 -2.05
C GLU A 72 -0.51 4.59 -3.54
N ASN A 73 0.19 3.81 -4.37
CA ASN A 73 -0.10 3.67 -5.79
C ASN A 73 -1.51 3.10 -6.02
N SER A 74 -1.88 2.06 -5.26
CA SER A 74 -3.21 1.44 -5.34
C SER A 74 -4.32 2.42 -4.92
N VAL A 75 -4.09 3.19 -3.85
CA VAL A 75 -5.01 4.24 -3.38
C VAL A 75 -5.20 5.31 -4.44
N SER A 76 -4.11 5.75 -5.08
CA SER A 76 -4.15 6.76 -6.13
C SER A 76 -4.94 6.28 -7.35
N ALA A 77 -4.68 5.05 -7.80
CA ALA A 77 -5.39 4.43 -8.92
C ALA A 77 -6.90 4.31 -8.65
N ILE A 78 -7.28 3.83 -7.45
CA ILE A 78 -8.69 3.73 -7.04
C ILE A 78 -9.35 5.12 -7.00
N THR A 79 -8.63 6.12 -6.51
CA THR A 79 -9.15 7.49 -6.40
C THR A 79 -9.42 8.08 -7.79
N GLU A 80 -8.52 7.87 -8.75
CA GLU A 80 -8.72 8.32 -10.13
C GLU A 80 -9.86 7.56 -10.82
N ALA A 81 -9.93 6.25 -10.65
CA ALA A 81 -11.05 5.45 -11.17
C ALA A 81 -12.41 5.93 -10.64
N LYS A 82 -12.50 6.26 -9.34
CA LYS A 82 -13.71 6.84 -8.74
C LYS A 82 -14.08 8.20 -9.32
N LYS A 83 -13.10 9.08 -9.56
CA LYS A 83 -13.34 10.38 -10.20
C LYS A 83 -13.88 10.21 -11.62
N GLN A 84 -13.33 9.27 -12.38
CA GLN A 84 -13.82 8.96 -13.73
C GLN A 84 -15.25 8.40 -13.70
N LEU A 85 -15.53 7.49 -12.77
CA LEU A 85 -16.87 6.94 -12.57
C LEU A 85 -17.89 8.04 -12.19
N LEU A 86 -17.52 8.95 -11.30
CA LEU A 86 -18.36 10.09 -10.91
C LEU A 86 -18.68 10.99 -12.11
N LYS A 87 -17.68 11.30 -12.95
CA LYS A 87 -17.91 12.05 -14.19
C LYS A 87 -18.86 11.31 -15.15
N GLY A 88 -18.74 9.99 -15.24
CA GLY A 88 -19.64 9.15 -16.03
C GLY A 88 -21.09 9.27 -15.56
N TYR A 89 -21.33 9.13 -14.25
CA TYR A 89 -22.67 9.27 -13.68
C TYR A 89 -23.23 10.70 -13.80
N GLN A 90 -22.39 11.73 -13.69
CA GLN A 90 -22.78 13.11 -13.96
C GLN A 90 -23.22 13.30 -15.41
N LEU A 91 -22.51 12.68 -16.37
CA LEU A 91 -22.88 12.74 -17.78
C LEU A 91 -24.22 12.02 -18.02
N ILE A 92 -24.42 10.84 -17.44
CA ILE A 92 -25.68 10.09 -17.54
C ILE A 92 -26.85 10.94 -17.01
N ALA A 93 -26.69 11.55 -15.84
CA ALA A 93 -27.70 12.42 -15.26
C ALA A 93 -28.02 13.61 -16.17
N LYS A 94 -26.98 14.29 -16.65
CA LYS A 94 -27.13 15.45 -17.54
C LYS A 94 -27.83 15.09 -18.87
N VAL A 95 -27.45 13.99 -19.50
CA VAL A 95 -28.08 13.55 -20.74
C VAL A 95 -29.55 13.22 -20.49
N GLY A 96 -29.87 12.59 -19.35
CA GLY A 96 -31.26 12.39 -18.94
C GLY A 96 -32.03 13.71 -18.74
N GLU A 97 -31.44 14.70 -18.07
CA GLU A 97 -32.05 16.03 -17.86
C GLU A 97 -32.34 16.72 -19.19
N ASP A 98 -31.35 16.75 -20.09
CA ASP A 98 -31.49 17.29 -21.44
C ASP A 98 -32.63 16.58 -22.19
N GLY A 99 -32.71 15.24 -22.09
CA GLY A 99 -33.77 14.45 -22.72
C GLY A 99 -35.17 14.58 -22.11
N VAL A 100 -35.29 15.10 -20.87
CA VAL A 100 -36.59 15.44 -20.27
C VAL A 100 -37.06 16.82 -20.76
N GLN A 101 -36.11 17.74 -20.95
CA GLN A 101 -36.38 19.12 -21.34
C GLN A 101 -36.57 19.29 -22.86
N ASP A 102 -35.89 18.48 -23.67
CA ASP A 102 -35.96 18.51 -25.12
C ASP A 102 -37.12 17.65 -25.64
N ASP A 103 -37.93 18.20 -26.55
CA ASP A 103 -38.99 17.46 -27.24
C ASP A 103 -38.43 16.70 -28.47
N GLU A 104 -37.21 17.01 -28.92
CA GLU A 104 -36.45 16.23 -29.89
C GLU A 104 -35.76 15.06 -29.16
N LEU A 105 -36.58 14.09 -28.76
CA LEU A 105 -36.20 13.04 -27.84
C LEU A 105 -35.01 12.21 -28.37
N ARG A 106 -33.84 12.38 -27.75
CA ARG A 106 -32.70 11.41 -27.83
C ARG A 106 -33.01 10.07 -27.19
N PHE A 107 -34.10 10.02 -26.43
CA PHE A 107 -34.65 8.84 -25.77
C PHE A 107 -35.92 8.38 -26.49
N ARG A 108 -36.39 7.16 -26.23
CA ARG A 108 -37.65 6.70 -26.81
C ARG A 108 -38.85 7.44 -26.23
N ASP A 109 -38.79 7.79 -24.95
CA ASP A 109 -39.85 8.45 -24.20
C ASP A 109 -39.27 9.22 -23.00
N LYS A 110 -40.05 10.17 -22.44
CA LYS A 110 -39.63 10.96 -21.27
C LYS A 110 -39.37 10.10 -20.03
N LYS A 111 -40.00 8.92 -19.94
CA LYS A 111 -39.75 7.98 -18.83
C LYS A 111 -38.32 7.45 -18.90
N GLN A 112 -37.84 7.05 -20.06
CA GLN A 112 -36.47 6.59 -20.25
C GLN A 112 -35.43 7.68 -19.92
N ALA A 113 -35.75 8.94 -20.22
CA ALA A 113 -34.90 10.07 -19.83
C ALA A 113 -34.85 10.25 -18.30
N ILE A 114 -35.99 10.15 -17.61
CA ILE A 114 -36.07 10.18 -16.14
C ILE A 114 -35.29 9.00 -15.52
N ASP A 115 -35.44 7.79 -16.07
CA ASP A 115 -34.72 6.61 -15.59
C ASP A 115 -33.19 6.80 -15.69
N ALA A 116 -32.72 7.48 -16.75
CA ALA A 116 -31.31 7.85 -16.89
C ALA A 116 -30.88 8.89 -15.83
N VAL A 117 -31.70 9.92 -15.55
CA VAL A 117 -31.44 10.88 -14.46
C VAL A 117 -31.30 10.15 -13.11
N VAL A 118 -32.27 9.30 -12.78
CA VAL A 118 -32.29 8.53 -11.53
C VAL A 118 -31.03 7.67 -11.41
N THR A 119 -30.67 6.94 -12.46
CA THR A 119 -29.46 6.10 -12.49
C THR A 119 -28.19 6.94 -12.27
N GLY A 120 -28.07 8.08 -12.95
CA GLY A 120 -26.93 8.98 -12.81
C GLY A 120 -26.84 9.62 -11.41
N LEU A 121 -27.97 9.94 -10.78
CA LEU A 121 -27.99 10.48 -9.41
C LEU A 121 -27.67 9.41 -8.36
N GLN A 122 -28.23 8.20 -8.50
CA GLN A 122 -27.94 7.07 -7.61
C GLN A 122 -26.44 6.74 -7.60
N GLY A 123 -25.82 6.60 -8.77
CA GLY A 123 -24.38 6.35 -8.86
C GLY A 123 -23.52 7.47 -8.25
N GLN A 124 -23.95 8.74 -8.36
CA GLN A 124 -23.27 9.85 -7.68
C GLN A 124 -23.39 9.77 -6.15
N VAL A 125 -24.57 9.41 -5.63
CA VAL A 125 -24.81 9.25 -4.18
C VAL A 125 -23.98 8.11 -3.62
N GLU A 126 -23.92 6.97 -4.30
CA GLU A 126 -23.12 5.81 -3.88
C GLU A 126 -21.64 6.15 -3.77
N ILE A 127 -21.06 6.80 -4.78
CA ILE A 127 -19.64 7.19 -4.78
C ILE A 127 -19.35 8.15 -3.62
N ARG A 128 -20.19 9.19 -3.44
CA ARG A 128 -20.01 10.18 -2.37
C ARG A 128 -20.21 9.59 -0.98
N GLY A 129 -21.19 8.68 -0.81
CA GLY A 129 -21.40 7.98 0.46
C GLY A 129 -20.20 7.11 0.84
N ALA A 130 -19.56 6.47 -0.14
CA ALA A 130 -18.33 5.72 0.06
C ALA A 130 -17.13 6.63 0.39
N GLU A 131 -17.06 7.84 -0.16
CA GLU A 131 -16.02 8.84 0.18
C GLU A 131 -16.16 9.32 1.63
N ILE A 132 -17.37 9.71 2.06
CA ILE A 132 -17.64 10.16 3.43
C ILE A 132 -17.27 9.07 4.45
N SER A 133 -17.64 7.82 4.16
CA SER A 133 -17.30 6.69 5.04
C SER A 133 -15.79 6.46 5.15
N ARG A 134 -15.04 6.70 4.07
CA ARG A 134 -13.58 6.59 4.06
C ARG A 134 -12.92 7.71 4.86
N GLU A 135 -13.35 8.95 4.65
CA GLU A 135 -12.82 10.12 5.38
C GLU A 135 -13.03 9.95 6.90
N PHE A 136 -14.22 9.52 7.30
CA PHE A 136 -14.53 9.22 8.70
C PHE A 136 -13.56 8.18 9.31
N LEU A 137 -13.24 7.10 8.59
CA LEU A 137 -12.29 6.10 9.06
C LEU A 137 -10.86 6.65 9.16
N ILE A 138 -10.46 7.54 8.25
CA ILE A 138 -9.15 8.22 8.29
C ILE A 138 -9.07 9.13 9.51
N ASP A 139 -10.12 9.89 9.79
CA ASP A 139 -10.15 10.79 10.95
C ASP A 139 -10.12 10.00 12.26
N ILE A 140 -10.86 8.89 12.37
CA ILE A 140 -10.75 8.00 13.53
C ILE A 140 -9.32 7.46 13.66
N ALA A 141 -8.70 7.01 12.55
CA ALA A 141 -7.33 6.50 12.59
C ALA A 141 -6.31 7.56 13.04
N ARG A 142 -6.50 8.83 12.66
CA ARG A 142 -5.69 9.97 13.15
C ARG A 142 -5.87 10.16 14.66
N ILE A 143 -7.10 10.22 15.15
CA ILE A 143 -7.39 10.33 16.59
C ILE A 143 -6.72 9.20 17.37
N ILE A 144 -6.82 7.96 16.89
CA ILE A 144 -6.17 6.81 17.55
C ILE A 144 -4.65 6.93 17.52
N LYS A 145 -4.06 7.43 16.43
CA LYS A 145 -2.61 7.65 16.35
C LYS A 145 -2.15 8.68 17.40
N ASP A 146 -2.94 9.71 17.64
CA ASP A 146 -2.57 10.81 18.54
C ASP A 146 -2.85 10.45 20.02
N GLU A 147 -3.97 9.75 20.29
CA GLU A 147 -4.44 9.45 21.65
C GLU A 147 -3.95 8.10 22.21
N VAL A 148 -3.56 7.14 21.36
CA VAL A 148 -3.12 5.80 21.81
C VAL A 148 -1.60 5.68 21.71
N PRO A 149 -0.84 5.90 22.81
CA PRO A 149 0.62 5.80 22.78
C PRO A 149 1.11 4.37 22.56
N ASP A 150 0.41 3.37 23.09
CA ASP A 150 0.80 1.95 22.98
C ASP A 150 0.72 1.43 21.55
N ALA A 151 1.86 0.99 21.00
CA ALA A 151 1.98 0.54 19.62
C ALA A 151 1.18 -0.75 19.35
N ILE A 152 1.11 -1.66 20.32
CA ILE A 152 0.41 -2.95 20.17
C ILE A 152 -1.11 -2.71 20.10
N THR A 153 -1.63 -1.87 20.99
CA THR A 153 -3.04 -1.48 21.02
C THR A 153 -3.42 -0.73 19.75
N ARG A 154 -2.56 0.19 19.30
CA ARG A 154 -2.76 0.93 18.04
C ARG A 154 -2.84 0.00 16.83
N GLN A 155 -1.96 -1.00 16.75
CA GLN A 155 -2.00 -2.01 15.69
C GLN A 155 -3.31 -2.81 15.72
N ARG A 156 -3.70 -3.33 16.89
CA ARG A 156 -4.96 -4.09 17.03
C ARG A 156 -6.20 -3.27 16.66
N ILE A 157 -6.22 -1.99 17.01
CA ILE A 157 -7.32 -1.10 16.62
C ILE A 157 -7.29 -0.83 15.12
N GLY A 158 -6.11 -0.62 14.54
CA GLY A 158 -5.92 -0.46 13.09
C GLY A 158 -6.45 -1.67 12.30
N GLU A 159 -6.13 -2.89 12.72
CA GLU A 159 -6.65 -4.12 12.09
C GLU A 159 -8.19 -4.17 12.11
N LYS A 160 -8.80 -3.79 13.23
CA LYS A 160 -10.27 -3.73 13.36
C LYS A 160 -10.89 -2.64 12.50
N LEU A 161 -10.25 -1.47 12.39
CA LEU A 161 -10.69 -0.38 11.50
C LEU A 161 -10.63 -0.79 10.04
N VAL A 162 -9.60 -1.51 9.62
CA VAL A 162 -9.50 -2.06 8.26
C VAL A 162 -10.63 -3.05 8.00
N ALA A 163 -10.93 -3.95 8.96
CA ALA A 163 -12.04 -4.88 8.84
C ALA A 163 -13.40 -4.15 8.73
N LEU A 164 -13.61 -3.10 9.53
CA LEU A 164 -14.80 -2.25 9.43
C LEU A 164 -14.88 -1.55 8.06
N GLY A 165 -13.77 -0.98 7.57
CA GLY A 165 -13.73 -0.36 6.25
C GLY A 165 -14.10 -1.30 5.11
N ARG A 166 -13.67 -2.57 5.18
CA ARG A 166 -14.09 -3.61 4.23
C ARG A 166 -15.59 -3.88 4.29
N LEU A 167 -16.16 -3.98 5.49
CA LEU A 167 -17.60 -4.21 5.69
C LEU A 167 -18.45 -3.06 5.15
N TYR A 168 -18.07 -1.81 5.44
CA TYR A 168 -18.80 -0.63 4.95
C TYR A 168 -18.73 -0.52 3.43
N ASN A 169 -17.57 -0.79 2.82
CA ASN A 169 -17.46 -0.84 1.36
C ASN A 169 -18.24 -2.00 0.72
N SER A 170 -18.42 -3.13 1.42
CA SER A 170 -19.25 -4.24 0.90
C SER A 170 -20.76 -3.98 1.03
N ARG A 171 -21.20 -3.23 2.06
CA ARG A 171 -22.62 -2.91 2.26
C ARG A 171 -23.14 -1.88 1.26
N THR A 172 -22.29 -0.97 0.79
CA THR A 172 -22.67 -0.01 -0.27
C THR A 172 -22.87 -0.65 -1.64
N VAL A 173 -22.46 -1.91 -1.85
CA VAL A 173 -22.65 -2.65 -3.13
C VAL A 173 -23.90 -3.55 -3.09
N ALA A 174 -24.50 -3.76 -1.91
CA ALA A 174 -25.55 -4.76 -1.69
C ALA A 174 -26.95 -4.17 -1.48
N ASN A 175 -27.13 -2.85 -1.56
CA ASN A 175 -28.41 -2.15 -1.42
C ASN A 175 -28.79 -1.43 -2.69
#